data_AF-A0A3D5BU87-F1
#
_entry.id   AF-A0A3D5BU87-F1
#
_cell.length_a   1.000
_cell.length_b   1.000
_cell.length_c   1.000
_cell.angle_alpha   90.00
_cell.angle_beta   90.00
_cell.angle_gamma   90.00
#
_symmetry.space_group_name_H-M   'P 1'
#
loop_
_entity.id
_entity.type
_entity.pdbx_description
1 polymer ?
#
loop_
_entity_poly.entity_id
_entity_poly.type
_entity_poly.pdbx_seq_one_letter_code
_entity_poly.pdbx_strand_id
1 'polypeptide(L)'
;MVSIRLWIEDGRIISTRKRQLKSVKEIQADLEAGSGPRNCGEFLVTLLARMTENIGGVIEELEDRMADVEEQLLQSPQPHARQVLADVRREAVALRRYLGPQ
;
A
#
# COMPACT_ATOMS: atom_id res chain seq x y z
N MET A 1 9.28 6.59 1.38
CA MET A 1 8.65 6.61 0.04
C MET A 1 9.03 5.37 -0.75
N VAL A 2 8.03 4.57 -1.08
CA VAL A 2 8.11 3.49 -2.07
C VAL A 2 7.58 4.09 -3.38
N SER A 3 8.28 3.88 -4.48
CA SER A 3 7.91 4.45 -5.79
C SER A 3 8.30 3.48 -6.90
N ILE A 4 7.49 3.42 -7.94
CA ILE A 4 7.82 2.79 -9.21
C ILE A 4 7.91 3.85 -10.30
N ARG A 5 8.87 3.72 -11.21
CA ARG A 5 8.94 4.52 -12.43
C ARG A 5 8.69 3.58 -13.60
N LEU A 6 7.86 4.01 -14.55
CA LEU A 6 7.51 3.26 -15.74
C LEU A 6 7.90 4.06 -16.98
N TRP A 7 8.53 3.38 -17.92
CA TRP A 7 8.68 3.81 -19.30
C TRP A 7 7.90 2.83 -20.16
N ILE A 8 6.96 3.33 -20.95
CA ILE A 8 6.01 2.51 -21.71
C ILE A 8 6.11 2.88 -23.17
N GLU A 9 6.35 1.88 -24.00
CA GLU A 9 6.33 1.93 -25.46
C GLU A 9 5.36 0.87 -25.98
N ASP A 10 5.09 0.91 -27.28
CA ASP A 10 4.30 -0.15 -27.90
C ASP A 10 5.02 -1.50 -27.76
N GLY A 11 4.32 -2.49 -27.20
CA GLY A 11 4.86 -3.82 -26.92
C GLY A 11 5.93 -3.92 -25.83
N ARG A 12 6.27 -2.84 -25.10
CA ARG A 12 7.35 -2.88 -24.08
C ARG A 12 7.11 -1.97 -22.88
N ILE A 13 7.44 -2.50 -21.69
CA ILE A 13 7.44 -1.75 -20.42
C ILE A 13 8.79 -1.93 -19.73
N ILE A 14 9.40 -0.83 -19.30
CA ILE A 14 10.58 -0.83 -18.44
C ILE A 14 10.18 -0.22 -17.11
N SER A 15 10.35 -0.97 -16.02
CA SER A 15 10.08 -0.50 -14.67
C SER A 15 11.37 -0.38 -13.85
N THR A 16 11.48 0.67 -13.04
CA THR A 16 12.57 0.81 -12.06
C THR A 16 12.03 1.10 -10.67
N ARG A 17 12.70 0.55 -9.66
CA ARG A 17 12.32 0.69 -8.24
C ARG A 17 13.56 0.63 -7.35
N LYS A 18 13.56 1.41 -6.26
CA LYS A 18 14.61 1.33 -5.22
C LYS A 18 14.30 0.29 -4.14
N ARG A 19 13.02 0.14 -3.81
CA ARG A 19 12.52 -0.84 -2.84
C ARG A 19 11.56 -1.78 -3.56
N GLN A 20 11.50 -3.05 -3.12
CA GLN A 20 10.57 -4.01 -3.70
C GLN A 20 9.13 -3.59 -3.42
N LEU A 21 8.28 -3.74 -4.45
CA LEU A 21 6.84 -3.49 -4.40
C LEU A 21 6.14 -4.83 -4.47
N LYS A 22 5.24 -5.09 -3.53
CA LYS A 22 4.44 -6.32 -3.46
C LYS A 22 3.62 -6.51 -4.75
N SER A 23 2.93 -5.46 -5.20
CA SER A 23 2.11 -5.47 -6.43
C SER A 23 2.90 -5.87 -7.68
N VAL A 24 4.18 -5.48 -7.78
CA VAL A 24 5.04 -5.85 -8.92
C VAL A 24 5.44 -7.33 -8.85
N LYS A 25 5.70 -7.86 -7.66
CA LYS A 25 6.00 -9.29 -7.50
C LYS A 25 4.79 -10.15 -7.85
N GLU A 26 3.60 -9.73 -7.43
CA GLU A 26 2.36 -10.44 -7.75
C GLU A 26 2.14 -10.47 -9.26
N ILE A 27 2.34 -9.33 -9.96
CA ILE A 27 2.19 -9.29 -11.43
C ILE A 27 3.24 -10.17 -12.11
N GLN A 28 4.47 -10.18 -11.60
CA GLN A 28 5.52 -11.06 -12.09
C GLN A 28 5.12 -12.54 -11.97
N ALA A 29 4.56 -12.94 -10.82
CA ALA A 29 4.09 -14.30 -10.61
C ALA A 29 2.96 -14.69 -11.57
N ASP A 30 2.01 -13.80 -11.84
CA ASP A 30 0.93 -14.08 -12.80
C ASP A 30 1.45 -14.20 -14.23
N LEU A 31 2.42 -13.37 -14.62
CA LEU A 31 3.07 -13.46 -15.92
C LEU A 31 3.81 -14.80 -16.07
N GLU A 32 4.53 -15.23 -15.03
CA GLU A 32 5.19 -16.54 -14.99
C GLU A 32 4.18 -17.70 -15.04
N ALA A 33 2.97 -17.53 -14.48
CA ALA A 33 1.88 -18.50 -14.52
C ALA A 33 1.03 -18.46 -15.81
N GLY A 34 1.28 -17.51 -16.72
CA GLY A 34 0.50 -17.32 -17.95
C GLY A 34 -0.88 -16.67 -17.74
N SER A 35 -1.17 -16.16 -16.54
CA SER A 35 -2.40 -15.45 -16.18
C SER A 35 -2.22 -13.93 -16.01
N GLY A 36 -1.05 -13.41 -16.40
CA GLY A 36 -0.72 -11.99 -16.28
C GLY A 36 -1.32 -11.11 -17.38
N PRO A 37 -1.11 -9.77 -17.29
CA PRO A 37 -1.61 -8.81 -18.26
C PRO A 37 -1.03 -9.05 -19.66
N ARG A 38 -1.88 -8.91 -20.69
CA ARG A 38 -1.56 -9.25 -22.08
C ARG A 38 -1.02 -8.09 -22.91
N ASN A 39 -1.21 -6.87 -22.44
CA ASN A 39 -0.75 -5.65 -23.11
C ASN A 39 -0.40 -4.56 -22.08
N CYS A 40 0.18 -3.46 -22.57
CA CYS A 40 0.63 -2.35 -21.73
C CYS A 40 -0.50 -1.68 -20.95
N GLY A 41 -1.71 -1.61 -21.53
CA GLY A 41 -2.89 -1.06 -20.87
C GLY A 41 -3.36 -1.93 -19.71
N GLU A 42 -3.50 -3.24 -19.96
CA GLU A 42 -3.83 -4.23 -18.91
C GLU A 42 -2.79 -4.20 -17.79
N PHE A 43 -1.50 -4.12 -18.12
CA PHE A 43 -0.45 -4.03 -17.11
C PHE A 43 -0.63 -2.81 -16.20
N LEU A 44 -0.89 -1.64 -16.79
CA LEU A 44 -1.11 -0.41 -16.02
C LEU A 44 -2.34 -0.54 -15.11
N VAL A 45 -3.45 -1.05 -15.64
CA VAL A 45 -4.69 -1.24 -14.86
C VAL A 45 -4.45 -2.22 -13.72
N THR A 46 -3.84 -3.37 -13.97
CA THR A 46 -3.54 -4.37 -12.93
C THR A 46 -2.58 -3.81 -11.87
N LEU A 47 -1.55 -3.07 -12.28
CA LEU A 47 -0.61 -2.45 -11.35
C LEU A 47 -1.30 -1.44 -10.45
N LEU A 48 -2.10 -0.53 -11.02
CA LEU A 48 -2.82 0.48 -10.25
C LEU A 48 -3.85 -0.17 -9.32
N ALA A 49 -4.64 -1.12 -9.80
CA ALA A 49 -5.63 -1.84 -9.00
C ALA A 49 -4.99 -2.49 -7.77
N ARG A 50 -3.88 -3.21 -7.95
CA ARG A 50 -3.16 -3.85 -6.85
C ARG A 50 -2.51 -2.87 -5.91
N MET A 51 -1.96 -1.77 -6.42
CA MET A 51 -1.40 -0.73 -5.57
C MET A 51 -2.49 -0.13 -4.67
N THR A 52 -3.67 0.16 -5.23
CA THR A 52 -4.83 0.68 -4.48
C THR A 52 -5.36 -0.33 -3.47
N GLU A 53 -5.48 -1.60 -3.84
CA GLU A 53 -5.93 -2.67 -2.92
C GLU A 53 -4.97 -2.86 -1.74
N ASN A 54 -3.65 -2.88 -2.01
CA ASN A 54 -2.65 -2.98 -0.94
C ASN A 54 -2.69 -1.75 -0.01
N ILE A 55 -3.03 -0.56 -0.53
CA ILE A 55 -3.26 0.63 0.31
C ILE A 55 -4.51 0.45 1.17
N GLY A 56 -5.59 -0.08 0.60
CA GLY A 56 -6.84 -0.36 1.32
C GLY A 56 -6.62 -1.24 2.54
N GLY A 57 -5.91 -2.37 2.39
CA GLY A 57 -5.60 -3.25 3.53
C GLY A 57 -4.74 -2.59 4.60
N VAL A 58 -3.84 -1.68 4.23
CA VAL A 58 -3.04 -0.90 5.22
C VAL A 58 -3.92 0.10 5.98
N ILE A 59 -4.96 0.65 5.35
CA ILE A 59 -5.93 1.53 6.02
C ILE A 59 -6.75 0.72 7.02
N GLU A 60 -7.28 -0.43 6.60
CA GLU A 60 -8.07 -1.33 7.47
C GLU A 60 -7.27 -1.75 8.71
N GLU A 61 -6.01 -2.19 8.54
CA GLU A 61 -5.14 -2.55 9.67
C GLU A 61 -4.88 -1.36 10.62
N LEU A 62 -4.80 -0.15 10.08
CA LEU A 62 -4.61 1.06 10.88
C LEU A 62 -5.88 1.42 11.67
N GLU A 63 -7.06 1.21 11.08
CA GLU A 63 -8.37 1.40 11.72
C GLU A 63 -8.57 0.39 12.85
N ASP A 64 -8.28 -0.89 12.62
CA ASP A 64 -8.34 -1.93 13.65
C ASP A 64 -7.43 -1.61 14.84
N ARG A 65 -6.17 -1.18 14.56
CA ARG A 65 -5.24 -0.74 15.61
C ARG A 65 -5.73 0.50 16.36
N MET A 66 -6.44 1.42 15.70
CA MET A 66 -7.07 2.56 16.39
C MET A 66 -8.16 2.08 17.35
N ALA A 67 -9.05 1.19 16.89
CA ALA A 67 -10.13 0.64 17.69
C ALA A 67 -9.60 -0.09 18.95
N ASP A 68 -8.56 -0.91 18.81
CA ASP A 68 -7.92 -1.60 19.93
C ASP A 68 -7.36 -0.63 20.97
N VAL A 69 -6.73 0.46 20.52
CA VAL A 69 -6.17 1.49 21.41
C VAL A 69 -7.29 2.26 22.12
N GLU A 70 -8.40 2.55 21.43
CA GLU A 70 -9.58 3.17 22.04
C GLU A 70 -10.19 2.28 23.11
N GLU A 71 -10.32 0.97 22.87
CA GLU A 71 -10.83 0.02 23.87
C GLU A 71 -9.91 -0.04 25.10
N GLN A 72 -8.59 -0.11 24.91
CA GLN A 72 -7.62 -0.12 26.01
C GLN A 72 -7.69 1.17 26.86
N LEU A 73 -7.90 2.33 26.22
CA LEU A 73 -8.05 3.61 26.92
C LEU A 73 -9.32 3.65 27.78
N LEU A 74 -10.42 3.04 27.33
CA LEU A 74 -11.67 2.93 28.10
C LEU A 74 -11.51 2.02 29.31
N GLN A 75 -10.76 0.93 29.19
CA GLN A 75 -10.58 -0.06 30.27
C GLN A 75 -9.61 0.40 31.37
N SER A 76 -8.54 1.11 31.04
CA SER A 76 -7.68 1.78 32.02
C SER A 76 -6.73 2.78 31.34
N PRO A 77 -6.75 4.07 31.72
CA PRO A 77 -5.87 5.08 31.12
C PRO A 77 -4.42 4.92 31.59
N GLN A 78 -3.69 3.97 31.00
CA GLN A 78 -2.27 3.79 31.23
C GLN A 78 -1.43 4.69 30.31
N PRO A 79 -0.25 5.16 30.75
CA PRO A 79 0.65 5.99 29.94
C PRO A 79 1.03 5.38 28.58
N HIS A 80 1.10 4.05 28.50
CA HIS A 80 1.45 3.30 27.29
C HIS A 80 0.44 3.55 26.14
N ALA A 81 -0.85 3.61 26.43
CA ALA A 81 -1.89 3.77 25.42
C ALA A 81 -1.80 5.13 24.69
N ARG A 82 -1.36 6.20 25.38
CA ARG A 82 -1.12 7.51 24.75
C ARG A 82 0.01 7.47 23.73
N GLN A 83 1.04 6.66 23.98
CA GLN A 83 2.18 6.55 23.09
C GLN A 83 1.82 5.76 21.82
N VAL A 84 1.07 4.67 21.97
CA VAL A 84 0.53 3.91 20.82
C VAL A 84 -0.40 4.78 19.97
N LEU A 85 -1.27 5.58 20.60
CA LEU A 85 -2.13 6.53 19.87
C LEU A 85 -1.32 7.55 19.05
N ALA A 86 -0.22 8.05 19.60
CA ALA A 86 0.65 8.98 18.90
C ALA A 86 1.36 8.34 17.70
N ASP A 87 1.68 7.05 17.77
CA ASP A 87 2.30 6.28 16.69
C ASP A 87 1.32 6.03 15.55
N VAL A 88 0.12 5.53 15.89
CA VAL A 88 -0.98 5.31 14.94
C VAL A 88 -1.36 6.61 14.21
N ARG A 89 -1.40 7.74 14.94
CA ARG A 89 -1.66 9.06 14.34
C ARG A 89 -0.55 9.52 13.39
N ARG A 90 0.73 9.22 13.69
CA ARG A 90 1.85 9.51 12.79
C ARG A 90 1.78 8.69 11.50
N GLU A 91 1.42 7.41 11.61
CA GLU A 91 1.21 6.52 10.47
C GLU A 91 0.07 7.04 9.57
N ALA A 92 -1.07 7.41 10.15
CA ALA A 92 -2.20 7.98 9.41
C ALA A 92 -1.83 9.26 8.63
N VAL A 93 -1.10 10.18 9.27
CA VAL A 93 -0.62 11.42 8.62
C VAL A 93 0.34 11.11 7.47
N ALA A 94 1.24 10.15 7.67
CA ALA A 94 2.16 9.72 6.61
C ALA A 94 1.38 9.13 5.42
N LEU A 95 0.41 8.26 5.69
CA LEU A 95 -0.43 7.65 4.67
C LEU A 95 -1.19 8.71 3.86
N ARG A 96 -1.88 9.65 4.54
CA ARG A 96 -2.57 10.77 3.87
C ARG A 96 -1.64 11.60 3.00
N ARG A 97 -0.39 11.83 3.42
CA ARG A 97 0.61 12.58 2.63
C ARG A 97 1.03 11.84 1.36
N TYR A 98 0.97 10.50 1.35
CA TYR A 98 1.28 9.69 0.18
C TYR A 98 0.08 9.46 -0.75
N LEU A 99 -1.14 9.50 -0.22
CA LEU A 99 -2.38 9.31 -0.99
C LEU A 99 -2.96 10.62 -1.54
N GLY A 100 -2.79 11.74 -0.85
CA GLY A 100 -3.29 13.04 -1.30
C GLY A 100 -2.75 13.55 -2.66
N PRO A 101 -1.52 13.19 -3.11
CA PRO A 101 -1.02 13.58 -4.42
C PRO A 101 -1.29 12.60 -5.58
N GLN A 102 -1.89 11.43 -5.32
CA GLN A 102 -2.07 10.36 -6.33
C GLN A 102 -3.34 10.56 -7.16
#